data_AF-A0A3B9GRU6-F1
#
_entry.id   AF-A0A3B9GRU6-F1
#
_cell.length_a   1.000
_cell.length_b   1.000
_cell.length_c   1.000
_cell.angle_alpha   90.00
_cell.angle_beta   90.00
_cell.angle_gamma   90.00
#
_symmetry.space_group_name_H-M   'P 1'
#
loop_
_entity.id
_entity.type
_entity.pdbx_description
1 polymer ?
#
loop_
_entity_poly.entity_id
_entity_poly.type
_entity_poly.pdbx_seq_one_letter_code
_entity_poly.pdbx_strand_id
1 'polypeptide(L)'
;MSLIDDVNKFLVCGKNDDALALLDTQIKINPDDDELYYLKGKIYHKQQDWKNAIENYQHAVYLNEGSPARETLKLVNKILLFYNKDVFNQ
;
A
#
# COMPACT_ATOMS: atom_id res chain seq x y z
N MET A 1 -8.29 -0.25 20.57
CA MET A 1 -8.69 -0.33 19.15
C MET A 1 -7.43 -0.57 18.38
N SER A 2 -7.36 -1.65 17.59
CA SER A 2 -6.20 -1.89 16.73
C SER A 2 -6.28 -0.94 15.55
N LEU A 3 -5.17 -0.27 15.20
CA LEU A 3 -5.10 0.59 14.02
C LEU A 3 -5.64 -0.11 12.75
N ILE A 4 -5.38 -1.42 12.67
CA ILE A 4 -5.84 -2.29 11.59
C ILE A 4 -7.38 -2.36 11.54
N ASP A 5 -8.06 -2.39 12.69
CA ASP A 5 -9.53 -2.44 12.75
C ASP A 5 -10.13 -1.13 12.24
N ASP A 6 -9.51 0.01 12.59
CA ASP A 6 -9.95 1.34 12.15
C ASP A 6 -9.75 1.50 10.63
N VAL A 7 -8.58 1.13 10.12
CA VAL A 7 -8.29 1.15 8.67
C VAL A 7 -9.23 0.22 7.91
N ASN A 8 -9.47 -1.00 8.41
CA ASN A 8 -10.40 -1.94 7.79
C ASN A 8 -11.83 -1.40 7.79
N LYS A 9 -12.27 -0.76 8.88
CA LYS A 9 -13.59 -0.13 8.95
C LYS A 9 -13.75 0.96 7.91
N PHE A 10 -12.76 1.85 7.77
CA PHE A 10 -12.78 2.90 6.75
C PHE A 10 -12.81 2.31 5.33
N LEU A 11 -12.04 1.25 5.08
CA LEU A 11 -12.03 0.52 3.81
C LEU A 11 -13.39 -0.13 3.48
N VAL A 12 -14.10 -0.67 4.46
CA VAL A 12 -15.46 -1.24 4.28
C VAL A 12 -16.47 -0.13 4.01
N CYS A 13 -16.32 1.03 4.65
CA CYS A 13 -17.18 2.19 4.43
C CYS A 13 -16.86 2.98 3.15
N GLY A 14 -15.86 2.56 2.36
CA GLY A 14 -15.42 3.28 1.16
C GLY A 14 -14.72 4.62 1.44
N LYS A 15 -14.37 4.88 2.70
CA LYS A 15 -13.75 6.11 3.18
C LYS A 15 -12.22 6.00 3.08
N ASN A 16 -11.73 5.86 1.86
CA ASN A 16 -10.32 5.65 1.60
C ASN A 16 -9.46 6.85 2.08
N ASP A 17 -9.97 8.08 1.96
CA ASP A 17 -9.24 9.28 2.37
C ASP A 17 -9.07 9.36 3.89
N ASP A 18 -10.10 9.01 4.66
CA ASP A 18 -10.03 8.93 6.13
C ASP A 18 -8.99 7.89 6.58
N ALA A 19 -8.94 6.74 5.89
CA ALA A 19 -7.96 5.69 6.14
C ALA A 19 -6.52 6.16 5.84
N LEU A 20 -6.32 6.86 4.73
CA LEU A 20 -5.02 7.42 4.35
C LEU A 20 -4.56 8.47 5.36
N ALA A 21 -5.43 9.37 5.79
CA ALA A 21 -5.10 10.39 6.79
C ALA A 21 -4.71 9.77 8.15
N LEU A 22 -5.38 8.69 8.55
CA LEU A 22 -5.02 7.94 9.75
C LEU A 22 -3.64 7.30 9.60
N LEU A 23 -3.39 6.62 8.47
CA LEU A 23 -2.09 6.02 8.18
C LEU A 23 -0.97 7.05 8.12
N ASP A 24 -1.19 8.23 7.52
CA ASP A 24 -0.22 9.32 7.46
C ASP A 24 0.15 9.84 8.84
N THR A 25 -0.83 9.90 9.74
CA THR A 25 -0.58 10.29 11.14
C THR A 25 0.29 9.23 11.83
N GLN A 26 0.03 7.94 11.58
CA GLN A 26 0.82 6.87 12.19
C GLN A 26 2.21 6.74 11.59
N ILE A 27 2.38 6.96 10.29
CA ILE A 27 3.69 6.99 9.63
C ILE A 27 4.54 8.11 10.21
N LYS A 28 3.95 9.26 10.60
CA LYS A 28 4.68 10.33 11.29
C LYS A 28 5.14 9.93 12.70
N ILE A 29 4.42 9.04 13.35
CA ILE A 29 4.72 8.57 14.71
C ILE A 29 5.75 7.42 14.64
N ASN A 30 5.57 6.49 13.72
CA ASN A 30 6.43 5.35 13.49
C ASN A 30 6.72 5.18 11.98
N PRO A 31 7.73 5.87 11.45
CA PRO A 31 8.06 5.80 10.01
C PRO A 31 8.73 4.49 9.60
N ASP A 32 9.12 3.64 10.55
CA ASP A 32 9.82 2.38 10.27
C ASP A 32 8.88 1.16 10.29
N ASP A 33 7.57 1.39 10.40
CA ASP A 33 6.56 0.34 10.43
C ASP A 33 6.11 -0.05 9.01
N ASP A 34 6.59 -1.21 8.55
CA ASP A 34 6.28 -1.71 7.21
C ASP A 34 4.78 -2.00 6.99
N GLU A 35 4.04 -2.31 8.06
CA GLU A 35 2.61 -2.61 7.97
C GLU A 35 1.81 -1.36 7.56
N LEU A 36 2.23 -0.16 8.00
CA LEU A 36 1.57 1.09 7.63
C LEU A 36 1.67 1.36 6.13
N TYR A 37 2.86 1.19 5.56
CA TYR A 37 3.08 1.34 4.12
C TYR A 37 2.38 0.24 3.32
N TYR A 38 2.35 -0.99 3.83
CA TYR A 38 1.59 -2.07 3.21
C TYR A 38 0.08 -1.77 3.16
N LEU A 39 -0.52 -1.31 4.26
CA LEU A 39 -1.92 -0.91 4.31
C LEU A 39 -2.22 0.26 3.38
N LYS A 40 -1.31 1.25 3.32
CA LYS A 40 -1.42 2.40 2.42
C LYS A 40 -1.39 1.96 0.96
N GLY A 41 -0.47 1.06 0.60
CA GLY A 41 -0.39 0.44 -0.73
C GLY A 41 -1.67 -0.33 -1.09
N LYS A 42 -2.28 -1.03 -0.13
CA LYS A 42 -3.57 -1.73 -0.34
C LYS A 42 -4.72 -0.79 -0.66
N ILE A 43 -4.77 0.39 -0.03
CA ILE A 43 -5.78 1.40 -0.32
C ILE A 43 -5.62 1.90 -1.76
N TYR A 44 -4.41 2.28 -2.16
CA TYR A 44 -4.13 2.72 -3.53
C TYR A 44 -4.39 1.61 -4.57
N HIS A 45 -4.06 0.37 -4.25
CA HIS A 45 -4.38 -0.78 -5.09
C HIS A 45 -5.90 -0.92 -5.31
N LYS A 46 -6.72 -0.72 -4.26
CA LYS A 46 -8.19 -0.72 -4.40
C LYS A 46 -8.69 0.45 -5.24
N GLN A 47 -8.01 1.59 -5.20
CA GLN A 47 -8.29 2.76 -6.04
C GLN A 47 -7.77 2.61 -7.49
N GLN A 48 -7.13 1.48 -7.82
CA GLN A 48 -6.44 1.26 -9.10
C GLN A 48 -5.31 2.25 -9.37
N ASP A 49 -4.81 2.93 -8.33
CA ASP A 49 -3.63 3.76 -8.40
C ASP A 49 -2.39 2.89 -8.22
N TRP A 50 -2.02 2.21 -9.30
CA TRP A 50 -0.94 1.24 -9.31
C TRP A 50 0.41 1.87 -8.99
N LYS A 51 0.62 3.14 -9.38
CA LYS A 51 1.88 3.86 -9.14
C LYS A 51 2.09 4.06 -7.64
N ASN A 52 1.11 4.69 -6.97
CA ASN A 52 1.21 4.91 -5.53
C ASN A 52 1.19 3.60 -4.75
N ALA A 53 0.45 2.58 -5.22
CA ALA A 53 0.48 1.25 -4.60
C ALA A 53 1.89 0.64 -4.62
N ILE A 54 2.56 0.66 -5.77
CA ILE A 54 3.92 0.12 -5.93
C ILE A 54 4.92 0.87 -5.05
N GLU A 55 4.91 2.20 -5.06
CA GLU A 55 5.82 3.02 -4.24
C GLU A 55 5.69 2.68 -2.75
N ASN A 56 4.46 2.55 -2.25
CA ASN A 56 4.22 2.17 -0.86
C ASN A 56 4.62 0.72 -0.56
N TYR A 57 4.36 -0.23 -1.45
CA TYR A 57 4.83 -1.60 -1.26
C TYR A 57 6.35 -1.71 -1.31
N GLN A 58 7.03 -0.95 -2.17
CA GLN A 58 8.49 -0.88 -2.21
C GLN A 58 9.05 -0.33 -0.89
N HIS A 59 8.45 0.72 -0.34
CA HIS A 59 8.84 1.22 0.98
C HIS A 59 8.65 0.19 2.09
N ALA A 60 7.52 -0.52 2.13
CA ALA A 60 7.30 -1.59 3.10
C ALA A 60 8.36 -2.70 2.98
N VAL A 61 8.70 -3.12 1.76
CA VAL A 61 9.75 -4.14 1.51
C VAL A 61 11.14 -3.63 1.87
N TYR A 62 11.42 -2.34 1.68
CA TYR A 62 12.68 -1.71 2.07
C TYR A 62 12.87 -1.70 3.58
N LEU A 63 11.80 -1.41 4.34
CA LEU A 63 11.82 -1.44 5.81
C LEU A 63 11.90 -2.88 6.33
N ASN A 64 11.14 -3.80 5.73
CA ASN A 64 11.09 -5.19 6.13
C ASN A 64 11.00 -6.10 4.90
N GLU A 65 12.10 -6.78 4.59
CA GLU A 65 12.17 -7.71 3.45
C GLU A 65 11.21 -8.91 3.58
N GLY A 66 10.78 -9.21 4.83
CA GLY A 66 9.79 -10.23 5.17
C GLY A 66 8.34 -9.75 5.12
N SER A 67 8.10 -8.48 4.80
CA SER A 67 6.76 -7.89 4.75
C SER A 67 5.87 -8.60 3.72
N PRO A 68 4.56 -8.80 4.00
CA PRO A 68 3.58 -9.26 3.02
C PRO A 68 3.52 -8.39 1.75
N ALA A 69 4.01 -7.15 1.84
CA ALA A 69 4.15 -6.25 0.71
C ALA A 69 5.04 -6.84 -0.41
N ARG A 70 5.99 -7.72 -0.11
CA ARG A 70 6.89 -8.30 -1.12
C ARG A 70 6.16 -9.12 -2.16
N GLU A 71 5.31 -10.04 -1.73
CA GLU A 71 4.52 -10.88 -2.63
C GLU A 71 3.46 -10.04 -3.36
N THR A 72 2.88 -9.06 -2.66
CA THR A 72 1.92 -8.13 -3.25
C THR A 72 2.56 -7.28 -4.36
N LEU A 73 3.75 -6.73 -4.13
CA LEU A 73 4.52 -5.98 -5.11
C LEU A 73 4.85 -6.81 -6.35
N LYS A 74 5.30 -8.06 -6.17
CA LYS A 74 5.54 -8.99 -7.29
C LYS A 74 4.27 -9.23 -8.11
N LEU A 75 3.14 -9.46 -7.45
CA LEU A 75 1.86 -9.68 -8.11
C LEU A 75 1.42 -8.45 -8.91
N VAL A 76 1.47 -7.27 -8.30
CA VAL A 76 1.08 -6.01 -8.96
C VAL A 76 1.96 -5.73 -10.18
N ASN A 77 3.29 -5.86 -10.05
CA ASN A 77 4.20 -5.70 -11.18
C ASN A 77 3.90 -6.71 -12.30
N LYS A 78 3.59 -7.95 -11.96
CA LYS A 78 3.22 -8.97 -12.95
C LYS A 78 1.91 -8.65 -13.66
N ILE A 79 0.90 -8.15 -12.93
CA ILE A 79 -0.36 -7.68 -13.50
C ILE A 79 -0.08 -6.53 -14.48
N LEU A 80 0.67 -5.52 -14.06
CA LEU A 80 1.00 -4.37 -14.91
C LEU A 80 1.79 -4.77 -16.16
N LEU A 81 2.79 -5.65 -16.03
CA LEU A 81 3.55 -6.17 -17.17
C LEU A 81 2.67 -6.91 -18.18
N PHE A 82 1.64 -7.63 -17.70
CA PHE A 82 0.69 -8.32 -18.56
C PHE A 82 -0.25 -7.35 -19.29
N TYR A 83 -0.77 -6.35 -18.56
CA TYR A 83 -1.73 -5.39 -19.12
C TYR A 83 -1.06 -4.30 -19.96
N ASN A 84 0.20 -3.99 -19.72
CA ASN A 84 0.82 -2.80 -20.27
C ASN A 84 2.36 -2.96 -20.36
N LYS A 85 2.84 -3.54 -21.47
CA LYS A 85 4.27 -3.78 -21.72
C LYS A 85 5.11 -2.49 -21.72
N ASP A 86 4.49 -1.32 -21.91
CA ASP A 86 5.18 -0.03 -22.03
C ASP A 86 5.29 0.77 -20.72
N VAL A 87 4.72 0.29 -19.60
CA VAL A 87 4.73 1.04 -18.31
C VAL A 87 6.14 1.14 -17.69
N PHE A 88 7.06 0.24 -18.04
CA PHE A 88 8.45 0.27 -17.56
C PHE A 88 9.42 0.98 -18.54
N ASN A 89 8.92 1.56 -19.64
CA ASN A 89 9.73 2.16 -20.72
C ASN A 89 9.79 3.71 -20.68
N GLN A 90 9.80 4.35 -19.50
CA GLN A 90 10.07 5.79 -19.38
C GLN A 90 11.26 6.07 -18.46
#